data_AF-A0A9D3ZN23-F1
#
_entry.id   AF-A0A9D3ZN23-F1
#
_cell.length_a   1.000
_cell.length_b   1.000
_cell.length_c   1.000
_cell.angle_alpha   90.00
_cell.angle_beta   90.00
_cell.angle_gamma   90.00
#
_symmetry.space_group_name_H-M   'P 1'
#
loop_
_entity.id
_entity.type
_entity.pdbx_description
1 polymer ?
#
loop_
_entity_poly.entity_id
_entity_poly.type
_entity_poly.pdbx_seq_one_letter_code
_entity_poly.pdbx_strand_id
1 'polypeptide(L)'
;MTTYHLPLLFFYKPNGSSDFFKPQVLQEALSKTLVQFYPMSGRLGRDENGRLEILCNAEGVLWIEAETTSAMDDLDGFTQTGSHG
;
A
#
# COMPACT_ATOMS: atom_id res chain seq x y z
N MET A 1 -2.74 -15.33 -18.76
CA MET A 1 -1.66 -14.90 -17.86
C MET A 1 -2.33 -14.53 -16.54
N THR A 2 -2.21 -15.38 -15.52
CA THR A 2 -2.97 -15.22 -14.27
C THR A 2 -2.37 -14.04 -13.48
N THR A 3 -3.18 -13.03 -13.20
CA THR A 3 -2.77 -11.87 -12.40
C THR A 3 -2.90 -12.22 -10.92
N TYR A 4 -1.78 -12.24 -10.18
CA TYR A 4 -1.74 -12.52 -8.74
C TYR A 4 -1.74 -11.24 -7.87
N HIS A 5 -1.96 -10.08 -8.49
CA HIS A 5 -1.96 -8.77 -7.83
C HIS A 5 -3.40 -8.28 -7.64
N LEU A 6 -3.79 -8.02 -6.39
CA LEU A 6 -5.07 -7.39 -6.06
C LEU A 6 -4.83 -5.90 -5.78
N PRO A 7 -5.25 -4.99 -6.66
CA PRO A 7 -5.16 -3.56 -6.39
C PRO A 7 -6.20 -3.18 -5.32
N LEU A 8 -5.74 -2.61 -4.20
CA LEU A 8 -6.59 -2.08 -3.13
C LEU A 8 -6.38 -0.57 -3.01
N LEU A 9 -7.46 0.16 -2.76
CA LEU A 9 -7.44 1.60 -2.56
C LEU A 9 -8.17 1.94 -1.25
N PHE A 10 -7.49 2.71 -0.39
CA PHE A 10 -8.00 3.11 0.92
C PHE A 10 -8.06 4.64 1.00
N PHE A 11 -9.21 5.17 1.39
CA PHE A 11 -9.45 6.60 1.55
C PHE A 11 -9.48 6.98 3.02
N TYR A 12 -8.82 8.09 3.36
CA TYR A 12 -8.73 8.59 4.73
C TYR A 12 -8.99 10.09 4.74
N LYS A 13 -9.91 10.52 5.62
CA LYS A 13 -10.16 11.94 5.86
C LYS A 13 -9.09 12.52 6.79
N PRO A 14 -8.58 13.74 6.54
CA PRO A 14 -7.70 14.43 7.47
C PRO A 14 -8.31 14.50 8.86
N ASN A 15 -7.52 14.17 9.88
CA ASN A 15 -7.97 14.16 11.29
C ASN A 15 -7.57 15.43 12.05
N GLY A 16 -7.05 16.45 11.35
CA GLY A 16 -6.56 17.70 11.94
C GLY A 16 -5.17 17.62 12.58
N SER A 17 -4.53 16.44 12.59
CA SER A 17 -3.17 16.30 13.09
C SER A 17 -2.14 16.85 12.10
N SER A 18 -1.10 17.49 12.62
CA SER A 18 0.02 18.00 11.82
C SER A 18 0.86 16.90 11.17
N ASP A 19 0.72 15.65 11.61
CA ASP A 19 1.41 14.48 11.09
C ASP A 19 0.52 13.54 10.25
N PHE A 20 -0.72 13.95 9.97
CA PHE A 20 -1.63 13.18 9.14
C PHE A 20 -0.96 12.84 7.81
N PHE A 21 -0.77 11.54 7.57
CA PHE A 21 -0.18 11.00 6.34
C PHE A 21 1.21 11.53 5.99
N LYS A 22 2.02 11.96 6.99
CA LYS A 22 3.42 12.31 6.76
C LYS A 22 4.18 11.13 6.12
N PRO A 23 4.76 11.30 4.91
CA PRO A 23 5.41 10.21 4.19
C PRO A 23 6.52 9.54 4.99
N GLN A 24 7.33 10.31 5.73
CA GLN A 24 8.45 9.79 6.50
C GLN A 24 7.98 8.86 7.64
N VAL A 25 6.85 9.18 8.28
CA VAL A 25 6.26 8.36 9.36
C VAL A 25 5.77 7.03 8.78
N LEU A 26 5.12 7.06 7.63
CA LEU A 26 4.63 5.85 6.95
C LEU A 26 5.78 4.97 6.43
N GLN A 27 6.82 5.58 5.85
CA GLN A 27 8.02 4.86 5.40
C GLN A 27 8.74 4.16 6.56
N GLU A 28 8.89 4.84 7.70
CA GLU A 28 9.50 4.23 8.89
C GLU A 28 8.65 3.08 9.45
N ALA A 29 7.34 3.28 9.54
CA ALA A 29 6.40 2.24 9.99
C ALA A 29 6.42 1.02 9.06
N LEU A 30 6.47 1.24 7.74
CA LEU A 30 6.58 0.18 6.74
C LEU A 30 7.89 -0.59 6.90
N SER A 31 9.02 0.10 7.05
CA SER A 31 10.33 -0.53 7.29
C SER A 31 10.31 -1.45 8.51
N LYS A 32 9.77 -0.97 9.64
CA LYS A 32 9.62 -1.79 10.86
C LYS A 32 8.70 -2.99 10.66
N THR A 33 7.60 -2.81 9.91
CA THR A 33 6.63 -3.86 9.63
C THR A 33 7.23 -4.96 8.75
N LEU A 34 8.04 -4.60 7.75
CA LEU A 34 8.70 -5.56 6.86
C LEU A 34 9.69 -6.49 7.57
N VAL A 35 10.12 -6.18 8.80
CA VAL A 35 10.90 -7.14 9.61
C VAL A 35 10.05 -8.36 9.97
N GLN A 36 8.80 -8.15 10.38
CA GLN A 36 7.88 -9.24 10.72
C GLN A 36 7.26 -9.88 9.47
N PHE A 37 7.03 -9.07 8.43
CA PHE A 37 6.44 -9.49 7.16
C PHE A 37 7.49 -9.56 6.04
N TYR A 38 8.64 -10.14 6.34
CA TYR A 38 9.79 -10.20 5.44
C TYR A 38 9.54 -10.79 4.04
N PRO A 39 8.58 -11.72 3.80
CA PRO A 39 8.32 -12.18 2.43
C PRO A 39 7.84 -11.06 1.51
N MET A 40 7.22 -10.00 2.05
CA MET A 40 6.70 -8.88 1.26
C MET A 40 7.81 -8.03 0.62
N SER A 41 9.03 -8.05 1.17
CA SER A 41 10.19 -7.34 0.60
C SER A 41 11.05 -8.21 -0.33
N GLY A 42 10.58 -9.42 -0.65
CA GLY A 42 11.27 -10.37 -1.53
C GLY A 42 10.92 -10.20 -3.01
N ARG A 43 11.33 -11.18 -3.82
CA ARG A 43 10.98 -11.29 -5.24
C ARG A 43 10.44 -12.67 -5.58
N LEU A 44 9.59 -12.73 -6.61
CA LEU A 44 9.12 -14.01 -7.14
C LEU A 44 10.28 -14.74 -7.82
N GLY A 45 10.52 -15.97 -7.39
CA GLY A 45 11.52 -16.87 -7.95
C GLY A 45 10.94 -18.22 -8.31
N ARG A 46 11.83 -19.16 -8.65
CA ARG A 46 11.51 -20.57 -8.83
C ARG A 46 12.60 -21.41 -8.19
N ASP A 47 12.21 -22.48 -7.52
CA ASP A 47 13.15 -23.47 -6.99
C ASP A 47 13.72 -24.37 -8.11
N GLU A 48 14.61 -25.29 -7.75
CA GLU A 48 15.25 -26.25 -8.67
C GLU A 48 14.23 -27.15 -9.41
N ASN A 49 13.03 -27.33 -8.86
CA ASN A 49 11.95 -28.09 -9.45
C ASN A 49 10.98 -27.22 -10.27
N GLY A 50 11.27 -25.91 -10.40
CA GLY A 50 10.47 -24.96 -11.16
C GLY A 50 9.22 -24.46 -10.43
N ARG A 51 9.02 -24.80 -9.15
CA ARG A 51 7.88 -24.34 -8.35
C ARG A 51 8.09 -22.88 -7.95
N LEU A 52 7.01 -22.08 -8.00
CA LEU A 52 7.05 -20.67 -7.59
C LEU A 52 7.37 -20.55 -6.09
N GLU A 53 8.24 -19.60 -5.77
CA GLU A 53 8.62 -19.26 -4.41
C GLU A 53 8.87 -17.75 -4.25
N ILE A 54 8.97 -17.31 -3.00
CA ILE A 54 9.38 -15.95 -2.67
C ILE A 54 10.83 -15.99 -2.19
N LEU A 55 11.72 -15.42 -2.99
CA LEU A 55 13.10 -15.16 -2.60
C LEU A 55 13.12 -14.01 -1.61
N CYS A 56 13.30 -14.33 -0.33
CA CYS A 56 13.31 -13.36 0.78
C CYS A 56 14.67 -12.62 0.86
N ASN A 57 14.97 -11.82 -0.15
CA ASN A 57 16.27 -11.16 -0.36
C ASN A 57 16.37 -9.72 0.19
N ALA A 58 15.33 -9.24 0.89
CA ALA A 58 15.25 -7.89 1.45
C ALA A 58 15.51 -6.76 0.43
N GLU A 59 15.16 -6.98 -0.84
CA GLU A 59 15.29 -5.97 -1.91
C GLU A 59 14.31 -4.79 -1.73
N GLY A 60 13.42 -4.89 -0.74
CA GLY A 60 12.51 -3.83 -0.34
C GLY A 60 11.21 -3.85 -1.15
N VAL A 61 10.38 -2.85 -0.87
CA VAL A 61 9.09 -2.63 -1.51
C VAL A 61 9.09 -1.30 -2.24
N LEU A 62 8.33 -1.22 -3.33
CA LEU A 62 8.15 0.02 -4.07
C LEU A 62 7.27 0.97 -3.26
N TRP A 63 7.78 2.19 -3.01
CA TRP A 63 7.05 3.29 -2.40
C TRP A 63 6.92 4.42 -3.42
N ILE A 64 5.69 4.89 -3.66
CA ILE A 64 5.42 6.01 -4.55
C ILE A 64 4.56 7.01 -3.79
N GLU A 65 5.01 8.27 -3.78
CA GLU A 65 4.24 9.41 -3.33
C GLU A 65 3.78 10.20 -4.55
N ALA A 66 2.52 10.62 -4.54
CA ALA A 66 1.91 11.40 -5.61
C ALA A 66 0.96 12.43 -5.00
N GLU A 67 0.84 13.58 -5.67
CA GLU A 67 -0.05 14.67 -5.30
C GLU A 67 -0.95 15.05 -6.47
N THR A 68 -2.11 15.62 -6.17
CA THR A 68 -3.05 16.15 -7.15
C THR A 68 -3.73 17.39 -6.60
N THR A 69 -4.16 18.29 -7.48
CA THR A 69 -4.93 19.48 -7.12
C THR A 69 -6.43 19.19 -6.97
N SER A 70 -6.90 18.00 -7.35
CA SER A 70 -8.30 17.59 -7.21
C SER A 70 -8.68 17.34 -5.75
N ALA A 71 -9.93 17.61 -5.37
CA ALA A 71 -10.42 17.28 -4.05
C ALA A 71 -10.89 15.83 -3.99
N MET A 72 -10.78 15.19 -2.83
CA MET A 72 -11.30 13.83 -2.61
C MET A 72 -12.83 13.78 -2.75
N ASP A 73 -13.52 14.89 -2.44
CA ASP A 73 -14.97 15.02 -2.58
C ASP A 73 -15.43 15.04 -4.05
N ASP A 74 -14.53 15.30 -5.01
CA ASP A 74 -14.82 15.27 -6.45
C ASP A 74 -14.89 13.84 -7.01
N LEU A 75 -14.51 12.83 -6.21
CA LEU A 75 -14.47 11.44 -6.63
C LEU A 75 -15.80 10.73 -6.32
N ASP A 76 -16.66 10.66 -7.33
CA ASP A 76 -17.96 9.96 -7.25
C ASP A 76 -17.77 8.46 -6.92
N GLY A 77 -18.56 7.97 -5.94
CA GLY A 77 -18.59 6.56 -5.54
C GLY A 77 -17.82 6.20 -4.26
N PHE A 78 -17.10 7.14 -3.65
CA PHE A 78 -16.31 6.90 -2.42
C PHE A 78 -16.78 7.71 -1.21
N THR A 79 -17.68 8.65 -1.41
CA THR A 79 -18.38 9.35 -0.33
C THR A 79 -19.65 8.57 0.00
N GLN A 80 -19.65 7.83 1.12
CA GLN A 80 -20.89 7.31 1.67
C GLN A 80 -21.71 8.52 2.14
N THR A 81 -22.57 9.05 1.27
CA THR A 81 -23.58 10.02 1.64
C THR A 81 -24.56 9.28 2.54
N GLY A 82 -24.41 9.48 3.84
CA GLY A 82 -25.40 9.08 4.82
C GLY A 82 -26.71 9.81 4.52
N SER A 83 -27.54 9.21 3.68
CA SER A 83 -28.95 9.58 3.51
C SER A 83 -29.77 8.68 4.43
N HIS A 84 -29.83 9.03 5.71
CA HIS A 84 -30.90 8.58 6.60
C HIS A 84 -31.29 9.74 7.53
N GLY A 85 -32.50 10.25 7.33
CA GLY A 85 -33.16 11.25 8.17
C GLY A 85 -33.78 12.38 7.38
#